data_AF-A0AAV5RCB0-F1
#
_entry.id   AF-A0AAV5RCB0-F1
#
_cell.length_a   1.000
_cell.length_b   1.000
_cell.length_c   1.000
_cell.angle_alpha   90.00
_cell.angle_beta   90.00
_cell.angle_gamma   90.00
#
_symmetry.space_group_name_H-M   'P 1'
#
loop_
_entity.id
_entity.type
_entity.pdbx_description
1 polymer ?
#
loop_
_entity_poly.entity_id
_entity_poly.type
_entity_poly.pdbx_seq_one_letter_code
_entity_poly.pdbx_strand_id
1 'polypeptide(L)'
;MHLNENPIFMYIPMIILALFSIFVGYLAKDLYLGLGATIYNSIFIHPNNLIIVDTEFSLSSLIKLLPLITSIVFSTILLVMYELFYDKLFIYNNTFIMNIYNFFNQKLYYDQILNNYGVLIFLGPYGLSALNLRISNAINKLVFFNLGLILELIFFSIFNK
;
A
#
# COMPACT_ATOMS: atom_id res chain seq x y z
N MET A 1 -17.33 29.24 15.88
CA MET A 1 -16.61 28.60 14.77
C MET A 1 -17.15 29.21 13.49
N HIS A 2 -16.41 30.13 12.86
CA HIS A 2 -16.89 30.81 11.66
C HIS A 2 -16.60 29.89 10.47
N LEU A 3 -17.65 29.27 9.94
CA LEU A 3 -17.57 28.50 8.70
C LEU A 3 -17.49 29.52 7.56
N ASN A 4 -16.27 29.83 7.12
CA ASN A 4 -16.08 30.54 5.87
C ASN A 4 -16.33 29.57 4.73
N GLU A 5 -17.15 30.00 3.77
CA GLU A 5 -17.41 29.22 2.57
C GLU A 5 -16.10 29.05 1.79
N ASN A 6 -15.89 27.84 1.28
CA ASN A 6 -14.72 27.55 0.48
C ASN A 6 -14.75 28.40 -0.80
N PRO A 7 -13.58 28.86 -1.30
CA PRO A 7 -13.52 29.71 -2.48
C PRO A 7 -14.12 29.01 -3.70
N ILE A 8 -14.79 29.77 -4.56
CA ILE A 8 -15.49 29.27 -5.75
C ILE A 8 -14.61 28.37 -6.64
N PHE A 9 -13.31 28.64 -6.68
CA PHE A 9 -12.32 27.87 -7.43
C PHE A 9 -12.20 26.42 -6.99
N MET A 10 -12.58 26.06 -5.76
CA MET A 10 -12.57 24.68 -5.27
C MET A 10 -13.75 23.86 -5.81
N TYR A 11 -14.90 24.50 -6.07
CA TYR A 11 -16.08 23.82 -6.59
C TYR A 11 -15.93 23.45 -8.07
N ILE A 12 -15.18 24.23 -8.85
CA ILE A 12 -14.94 23.97 -10.28
C ILE A 12 -14.39 22.55 -10.53
N PRO A 13 -13.27 22.11 -9.91
CA PRO A 13 -12.79 20.74 -10.10
C PRO A 13 -13.76 19.70 -9.54
N MET A 14 -14.42 19.95 -8.39
CA MET A 14 -15.36 19.00 -7.80
C MET A 14 -16.55 18.70 -8.72
N ILE A 15 -17.13 19.73 -9.36
CA ILE A 15 -18.26 19.58 -10.29
C ILE A 15 -17.82 18.79 -11.53
N ILE A 16 -16.65 19.12 -12.08
CA ILE A 16 -16.10 18.42 -13.25
C ILE A 16 -15.88 16.93 -12.91
N LEU A 17 -15.28 16.62 -11.76
CA LEU A 17 -15.06 15.24 -11.32
C LEU A 17 -16.39 14.50 -11.07
N ALA A 18 -17.39 15.16 -10.47
CA ALA A 18 -18.70 14.54 -10.22
C ALA A 18 -19.42 14.18 -11.53
N LEU A 19 -19.40 15.07 -12.52
CA LEU A 19 -19.97 14.81 -13.85
C LEU A 19 -19.26 13.63 -14.53
N PHE A 20 -17.92 13.60 -14.51
CA PHE A 20 -17.18 12.48 -15.07
C PHE A 20 -17.47 11.16 -14.34
N SER A 21 -17.61 11.16 -13.01
CA SER A 21 -17.95 9.96 -12.23
C SER A 21 -19.29 9.33 -12.64
N ILE A 22 -20.29 10.15 -12.99
CA ILE A 22 -21.61 9.67 -13.43
C ILE A 22 -21.58 9.13 -14.86
N PHE A 23 -20.96 9.85 -15.80
CA PHE A 23 -21.10 9.56 -17.23
C PHE A 23 -20.01 8.65 -17.82
N VAL A 24 -18.76 8.77 -17.35
CA VAL A 24 -17.63 8.04 -17.97
C VAL A 24 -17.80 6.54 -17.82
N GLY A 25 -18.31 6.07 -16.67
CA GLY A 25 -18.55 4.64 -16.45
C GLY A 25 -19.52 4.02 -17.46
N TYR A 26 -20.57 4.75 -17.85
CA TYR A 26 -21.53 4.30 -18.85
C TYR A 26 -20.93 4.34 -20.26
N LEU A 27 -20.28 5.44 -20.65
CA LEU A 27 -19.69 5.61 -21.98
C LEU A 27 -18.53 4.65 -22.24
N ALA A 28 -17.72 4.36 -21.23
CA ALA A 28 -16.57 3.47 -21.34
C ALA A 28 -16.94 1.99 -21.20
N LYS A 29 -18.15 1.64 -20.76
CA LYS A 29 -18.54 0.25 -20.50
C LYS A 29 -18.27 -0.66 -21.70
N ASP A 30 -18.74 -0.28 -22.88
CA ASP A 30 -18.62 -1.11 -24.09
C ASP A 30 -17.18 -1.14 -24.63
N LEU A 31 -16.41 -0.08 -24.39
CA LEU A 31 -15.00 -0.01 -24.79
C LEU A 31 -14.08 -0.93 -23.98
N TYR A 32 -14.45 -1.22 -22.72
CA TYR A 32 -13.61 -1.98 -21.78
C TYR A 32 -14.14 -3.41 -21.53
N LEU A 33 -15.46 -3.55 -21.36
CA LEU A 33 -16.12 -4.81 -21.01
C LEU A 33 -16.86 -5.43 -22.20
N GLY A 34 -16.99 -4.71 -23.31
CA GLY A 34 -17.68 -5.22 -24.50
C GLY A 34 -17.01 -6.46 -25.07
N LEU A 35 -17.85 -7.41 -25.51
CA LEU A 35 -17.39 -8.62 -26.19
C LEU A 35 -16.57 -8.25 -27.44
N GLY A 36 -15.29 -8.61 -27.45
CA GLY A 36 -14.38 -8.30 -28.55
C GLY A 36 -13.71 -6.91 -28.49
N ALA A 37 -13.76 -6.21 -27.35
CA ALA A 37 -13.04 -4.96 -27.15
C ALA A 37 -11.53 -5.11 -27.41
N THR A 38 -10.99 -4.36 -28.36
CA THR A 38 -9.60 -4.50 -28.84
C THR A 38 -8.55 -3.86 -27.92
N ILE A 39 -8.97 -2.97 -27.01
CA ILE A 39 -8.07 -2.16 -26.19
C ILE A 39 -7.43 -3.02 -25.08
N TYR A 40 -8.24 -3.81 -24.37
CA TYR A 40 -7.80 -4.61 -23.22
C TYR A 40 -7.54 -6.09 -23.55
N ASN A 41 -8.05 -6.58 -24.67
CA ASN A 41 -7.77 -7.93 -25.17
C ASN A 41 -6.45 -8.01 -25.97
N SER A 42 -5.53 -7.05 -25.74
CA SER A 42 -4.21 -6.96 -26.40
C SER A 42 -3.18 -7.95 -25.84
N ILE A 43 -3.45 -8.50 -24.66
CA ILE A 43 -2.68 -9.61 -24.08
C ILE A 43 -3.29 -10.91 -24.63
N PHE A 44 -2.48 -11.75 -25.28
CA PHE A 44 -2.93 -13.03 -25.78
C PHE A 44 -3.36 -13.94 -24.62
N ILE A 45 -4.66 -14.20 -24.52
CA ILE A 45 -5.25 -15.14 -23.58
C ILE A 45 -5.66 -16.37 -24.36
N HIS A 46 -5.18 -17.55 -23.94
CA HIS A 46 -5.56 -18.81 -24.57
C HIS A 46 -7.09 -18.99 -24.47
N PRO A 47 -7.79 -19.43 -25.54
CA PRO A 47 -9.25 -19.49 -25.59
C PRO A 47 -9.89 -20.30 -24.44
N ASN A 48 -9.21 -21.35 -23.97
CA ASN A 48 -9.67 -22.13 -22.81
C ASN A 48 -9.75 -21.34 -21.49
N ASN A 49 -9.07 -20.19 -21.38
CA ASN A 49 -9.07 -19.33 -20.19
C ASN A 49 -9.93 -18.07 -20.40
N LEU A 50 -10.65 -17.97 -21.51
CA LEU A 50 -11.48 -16.81 -21.84
C LEU A 50 -12.85 -16.92 -21.16
N ILE A 51 -12.92 -16.48 -19.91
CA ILE A 51 -14.05 -16.70 -19.00
C ILE A 51 -15.15 -15.62 -19.13
N ILE A 52 -14.94 -14.58 -19.95
CA ILE A 52 -15.83 -13.40 -20.06
C ILE A 52 -17.25 -13.78 -20.51
N VAL A 53 -17.35 -14.62 -21.54
CA VAL A 53 -18.65 -15.08 -22.05
C VAL A 53 -19.34 -15.96 -21.01
N ASP A 54 -18.59 -16.90 -20.43
CA ASP A 54 -19.14 -17.84 -19.47
C ASP A 54 -19.64 -17.12 -18.21
N THR A 55 -18.96 -16.09 -17.71
CA THR A 55 -19.42 -15.34 -16.52
C THR A 55 -20.68 -14.53 -16.77
N GLU A 56 -20.87 -13.95 -17.97
CA GLU A 56 -22.08 -13.20 -18.27
C GLU A 56 -23.32 -14.11 -18.30
N PHE A 57 -23.21 -15.33 -18.85
CA PHE A 57 -24.36 -16.23 -19.04
C PHE A 57 -24.56 -17.25 -17.91
N SER A 58 -23.50 -17.71 -17.23
CA SER A 58 -23.61 -18.77 -16.21
C SER A 58 -23.99 -18.27 -14.81
N LEU A 59 -23.75 -16.99 -14.50
CA LEU A 59 -24.03 -16.46 -13.16
C LEU A 59 -25.53 -16.33 -12.91
N SER A 60 -26.00 -16.96 -11.82
CA SER A 60 -27.37 -16.78 -11.32
C SER A 60 -27.67 -15.33 -10.96
N SER A 61 -28.93 -14.93 -11.14
CA SER A 61 -29.39 -13.55 -10.86
C SER A 61 -29.15 -13.12 -9.40
N LEU A 62 -29.26 -14.05 -8.46
CA LEU A 62 -29.01 -13.79 -7.03
C LEU A 62 -27.57 -13.36 -6.77
N ILE A 63 -26.59 -14.04 -7.37
CA ILE A 63 -25.16 -13.71 -7.17
C ILE A 63 -24.83 -12.36 -7.83
N LYS A 64 -25.46 -12.03 -8.97
CA LYS A 64 -25.29 -10.73 -9.63
C LYS A 64 -25.84 -9.56 -8.80
N LEU A 65 -26.95 -9.77 -8.09
CA LEU A 65 -27.60 -8.72 -7.28
C LEU A 65 -27.06 -8.64 -5.85
N LEU A 66 -26.39 -9.69 -5.36
CA LEU A 66 -25.89 -9.77 -3.99
C LEU A 66 -25.03 -8.55 -3.60
N PRO A 67 -24.03 -8.12 -4.39
CA PRO A 67 -23.20 -6.97 -4.03
C PRO A 67 -24.02 -5.68 -3.85
N LEU A 68 -25.03 -5.47 -4.72
CA LEU A 68 -25.91 -4.30 -4.68
C LEU A 68 -26.83 -4.32 -3.46
N ILE A 69 -27.42 -5.47 -3.15
CA ILE A 69 -28.27 -5.60 -1.97
C ILE A 69 -27.43 -5.40 -0.71
N THR A 70 -26.24 -6.00 -0.64
CA THR A 70 -25.36 -5.84 0.52
C THR A 70 -24.90 -4.40 0.72
N SER A 71 -24.59 -3.65 -0.33
CA SER A 71 -24.13 -2.26 -0.19
C SER A 71 -25.22 -1.35 0.36
N ILE A 72 -26.47 -1.49 -0.13
CA ILE A 72 -27.62 -0.71 0.36
C ILE A 72 -27.94 -1.09 1.82
N VAL A 73 -27.96 -2.39 2.13
CA VAL A 73 -28.25 -2.87 3.49
C VAL A 73 -27.18 -2.40 4.49
N PHE A 74 -25.89 -2.54 4.18
CA PHE A 74 -24.84 -2.08 5.09
C PHE A 74 -24.82 -0.55 5.24
N SER A 75 -25.06 0.21 4.16
CA SER A 75 -25.15 1.67 4.22
C SER A 75 -26.28 2.15 5.14
N THR A 76 -27.46 1.54 5.02
CA THR A 76 -28.62 1.88 5.86
C THR A 76 -28.42 1.47 7.31
N ILE A 77 -27.86 0.28 7.56
CA ILE A 77 -27.50 -0.17 8.92
C ILE A 77 -26.51 0.82 9.55
N LEU A 78 -25.48 1.22 8.82
CA LEU A 78 -24.45 2.13 9.33
C LEU A 78 -25.07 3.49 9.71
N LEU A 79 -25.91 4.06 8.84
CA LEU A 79 -26.63 5.31 9.12
C LEU A 79 -27.45 5.21 10.43
N VAL A 80 -28.27 4.16 10.54
CA VAL A 80 -29.13 3.93 11.72
C VAL A 80 -28.30 3.76 12.99
N MET A 81 -27.18 3.04 12.91
CA MET A 81 -26.30 2.82 14.07
C MET A 81 -25.66 4.11 14.56
N TYR A 82 -25.17 4.96 13.65
CA TYR A 82 -24.55 6.23 14.02
C TYR A 82 -25.55 7.24 14.59
N GLU A 83 -26.78 7.27 14.08
CA GLU A 83 -27.79 8.24 14.52
C GLU A 83 -28.49 7.82 15.83
N LEU A 84 -28.86 6.54 15.97
CA LEU A 84 -29.67 6.07 17.11
C LEU A 84 -28.87 5.41 18.24
N PHE A 85 -27.70 4.84 17.93
CA PHE A 85 -26.94 4.01 18.88
C PHE A 85 -25.51 4.53 19.09
N TYR A 86 -25.29 5.84 18.91
CA TYR A 86 -23.97 6.46 19.08
C TYR A 86 -23.29 6.06 20.40
N ASP A 87 -24.01 6.13 21.52
CA ASP A 87 -23.47 5.81 22.86
C ASP A 87 -23.05 4.33 23.01
N LYS A 88 -23.65 3.43 22.23
CA LYS A 88 -23.36 1.98 22.26
C LYS A 88 -22.33 1.56 21.22
N LEU A 89 -22.01 2.39 20.23
CA LEU A 89 -20.95 2.10 19.25
C LEU A 89 -19.56 2.31 19.86
N PHE A 90 -19.40 3.29 20.75
CA PHE A 90 -18.14 3.56 21.44
C PHE A 90 -18.01 2.77 22.75
N ILE A 91 -18.26 1.46 22.71
CA ILE A 91 -17.98 0.56 23.84
C ILE A 91 -16.46 0.32 23.88
N TYR A 92 -15.74 1.29 24.43
CA TYR A 92 -14.36 1.13 24.87
C TYR A 92 -14.25 0.30 26.16
N ASN A 93 -15.39 -0.05 26.78
CA ASN A 93 -15.43 -0.76 28.05
C ASN A 93 -14.98 -2.23 27.97
N ASN A 94 -15.00 -2.86 26.78
CA ASN A 94 -14.55 -4.24 26.62
C ASN A 94 -13.12 -4.27 26.05
N THR A 95 -12.21 -4.92 26.78
CA THR A 95 -10.80 -5.08 26.40
C THR A 95 -10.63 -5.81 25.06
N PHE A 96 -11.52 -6.75 24.73
CA PHE A 96 -11.47 -7.47 23.45
C PHE A 96 -11.80 -6.56 22.26
N ILE A 97 -12.89 -5.80 22.36
CA ILE A 97 -13.32 -4.85 21.32
C ILE A 97 -12.27 -3.76 21.13
N MET A 98 -11.69 -3.26 22.23
CA MET A 98 -10.60 -2.29 22.21
C MET A 98 -9.37 -2.83 21.45
N ASN A 99 -8.98 -4.07 21.68
CA ASN A 99 -7.83 -4.67 20.98
C ASN A 99 -8.09 -4.83 19.47
N ILE A 100 -9.30 -5.26 19.09
CA ILE A 100 -9.70 -5.34 17.68
C ILE A 100 -9.71 -3.94 17.04
N TYR A 101 -10.28 -2.95 17.72
CA TYR A 101 -10.29 -1.57 17.25
C TYR A 101 -8.86 -1.03 17.05
N ASN A 102 -7.98 -1.22 18.05
CA ASN A 102 -6.58 -0.81 17.96
C ASN A 102 -5.84 -1.51 16.81
N PHE A 103 -6.15 -2.79 16.57
CA PHE A 103 -5.58 -3.55 15.46
C PHE A 103 -5.94 -2.95 14.09
N PHE A 104 -7.21 -2.61 13.85
CA PHE A 104 -7.61 -1.96 12.61
C PHE A 104 -7.15 -0.50 12.52
N ASN A 105 -7.17 0.23 13.63
CA ASN A 105 -6.76 1.65 13.68
C ASN A 105 -5.25 1.83 13.35
N GLN A 106 -4.40 0.87 13.73
CA GLN A 106 -2.97 0.89 13.42
C GLN A 106 -2.61 0.28 12.06
N LYS A 107 -3.55 0.27 11.09
CA LYS A 107 -3.37 -0.33 9.77
C LYS A 107 -2.86 -1.78 9.86
N LEU A 108 -3.49 -2.58 10.72
CA LEU A 108 -3.12 -3.98 10.97
C LEU A 108 -1.68 -4.17 11.50
N TYR A 109 -1.10 -3.14 12.13
CA TYR A 109 0.30 -3.09 12.57
C TYR A 109 1.33 -3.29 11.44
N TYR A 110 0.91 -3.16 10.18
CA TYR A 110 1.78 -3.39 9.04
C TYR A 110 2.99 -2.45 9.05
N ASP A 111 2.76 -1.18 9.39
CA ASP A 111 3.81 -0.17 9.51
C ASP A 111 4.84 -0.55 10.59
N GLN A 112 4.40 -1.09 11.74
CA GLN A 112 5.30 -1.49 12.83
C GLN A 112 6.14 -2.71 12.45
N ILE A 113 5.55 -3.68 11.75
CA ILE A 113 6.25 -4.87 11.27
C ILE A 113 7.30 -4.49 10.23
N LEU A 114 6.93 -3.67 9.24
CA LEU A 114 7.87 -3.20 8.22
C LEU A 114 9.03 -2.42 8.83
N ASN A 115 8.73 -1.53 9.78
CA ASN A 115 9.72 -0.68 10.41
C ASN A 115 10.68 -1.52 11.27
N ASN A 116 10.17 -2.42 12.11
CA ASN A 116 10.99 -3.21 13.02
C ASN A 116 11.81 -4.30 12.31
N TYR A 117 11.24 -5.01 11.33
CA TYR A 117 11.91 -6.17 10.72
C TYR A 117 12.68 -5.86 9.43
N GLY A 118 12.24 -4.86 8.66
CA GLY A 118 12.87 -4.51 7.38
C GLY A 118 13.68 -3.23 7.46
N VAL A 119 12.98 -2.11 7.66
CA VAL A 119 13.55 -0.79 7.40
C VAL A 119 14.58 -0.39 8.46
N LEU A 120 14.30 -0.48 9.77
CA LEU A 120 15.27 -0.06 10.80
C LEU A 120 16.54 -0.90 10.81
N ILE A 121 16.41 -2.22 10.58
CA ILE A 121 17.53 -3.16 10.65
C ILE A 121 18.46 -2.98 9.44
N PHE A 122 17.91 -2.79 8.25
CA PHE A 122 18.70 -2.76 7.02
C PHE A 122 19.07 -1.35 6.56
N LEU A 123 18.11 -0.42 6.58
CA LEU A 123 18.25 0.94 6.03
C LEU A 123 18.19 2.05 7.10
N GLY A 124 17.78 1.71 8.31
CA GLY A 124 17.66 2.66 9.41
C GLY A 124 19.00 3.04 10.01
N PRO A 125 19.00 3.97 10.98
CA PRO A 125 20.22 4.46 11.62
C PRO A 125 21.05 3.34 12.27
N TYR A 126 20.41 2.28 12.78
CA TYR A 126 21.09 1.10 13.31
C TYR A 126 21.80 0.29 12.21
N GLY A 127 21.16 0.03 11.08
CA GLY A 127 21.77 -0.65 9.94
C GLY A 127 22.92 0.14 9.32
N LEU A 128 22.70 1.43 9.08
CA LEU A 128 23.70 2.32 8.48
C LEU A 128 24.92 2.52 9.39
N SER A 129 24.73 2.68 10.71
CA SER A 129 25.86 2.80 11.64
C SER A 129 26.70 1.52 11.72
N ALA A 130 26.06 0.34 11.71
CA ALA A 130 26.76 -0.93 11.69
C ALA A 130 27.57 -1.11 10.39
N LEU A 131 27.03 -0.69 9.24
CA LEU A 131 27.75 -0.68 7.97
C LEU A 131 28.93 0.29 8.00
N ASN A 132 28.74 1.51 8.48
CA ASN A 132 29.81 2.50 8.60
C ASN A 132 30.96 2.00 9.48
N LEU A 133 30.66 1.36 10.61
CA LEU A 133 31.68 0.74 11.49
C LEU A 133 32.41 -0.42 10.81
N ARG A 134 31.69 -1.25 10.04
CA ARG A 134 32.32 -2.34 9.26
C ARG A 134 33.26 -1.79 8.19
N ILE A 135 32.84 -0.75 7.49
CA ILE A 135 33.63 -0.09 6.45
C ILE A 135 34.85 0.60 7.07
N SER A 136 34.69 1.35 8.17
CA SER A 136 35.83 2.03 8.83
C SER A 136 36.86 1.02 9.34
N ASN A 137 36.42 -0.09 9.92
CA ASN A 137 37.32 -1.14 10.40
C ASN A 137 38.02 -1.88 9.25
N ALA A 138 37.31 -2.12 8.14
CA ALA A 138 37.92 -2.71 6.93
C ALA A 138 38.96 -1.78 6.31
N ILE A 139 38.66 -0.47 6.20
CA ILE A 139 39.60 0.55 5.71
C ILE A 139 40.83 0.61 6.60
N ASN A 140 40.65 0.71 7.93
CA ASN A 140 41.78 0.73 8.85
C ASN A 140 42.63 -0.53 8.72
N LYS A 141 42.02 -1.72 8.66
CA LYS A 141 42.76 -2.98 8.49
C LYS A 141 43.57 -3.02 7.19
N LEU A 142 43.01 -2.52 6.09
CA LEU A 142 43.71 -2.43 4.79
C LEU A 142 44.87 -1.42 4.83
N VAL A 143 44.67 -0.26 5.47
CA VAL A 143 45.72 0.76 5.63
C VAL A 143 46.87 0.23 6.49
N PHE A 144 46.57 -0.43 7.61
CA PHE A 144 47.60 -1.06 8.45
C PHE A 144 48.35 -2.19 7.73
N PHE A 145 47.67 -2.98 6.89
CA PHE A 145 48.30 -4.04 6.11
C PHE A 145 49.27 -3.48 5.06
N ASN A 146 48.87 -2.44 4.33
CA ASN A 146 49.73 -1.78 3.33
C ASN A 146 50.95 -1.10 3.99
N LEU A 147 50.77 -0.45 5.14
CA LEU A 147 51.88 0.14 5.90
C LEU A 147 52.86 -0.92 6.41
N GLY A 148 52.36 -2.07 6.88
CA GLY A 148 53.19 -3.20 7.29
C GLY A 148 54.05 -3.76 6.15
N LEU A 149 53.47 -3.93 4.96
CA LEU A 149 54.21 -4.37 3.76
C LEU A 149 55.27 -3.36 3.32
N ILE A 150 54.97 -2.07 3.39
CA ILE A 150 55.94 -1.00 3.06
C ILE A 150 57.14 -1.05 4.02
N LEU A 151 56.89 -1.25 5.33
CA LEU A 151 57.94 -1.37 6.33
C LEU A 151 58.82 -2.61 6.12
N GLU A 152 58.23 -3.77 5.80
CA GLU A 152 59.00 -4.99 5.48
C GLU A 152 59.90 -4.80 4.25
N LEU A 153 59.40 -4.17 3.19
CA LEU A 153 60.19 -3.87 1.99
C LEU A 153 61.36 -2.92 2.28
N ILE A 154 61.13 -1.89 3.10
CA ILE A 154 62.20 -0.99 3.56
C ILE A 154 63.25 -1.76 4.38
N PHE A 155 62.81 -2.63 5.29
CA PHE A 155 63.70 -3.43 6.13
C PHE A 155 64.56 -4.40 5.32
N PHE A 156 63.95 -5.06 4.33
CA PHE A 156 64.65 -5.97 3.41
C PHE A 156 65.66 -5.23 2.51
N SER A 157 65.33 -4.00 2.09
CA SER A 157 66.27 -3.14 1.35
C SER A 157 67.47 -2.70 2.20
N ILE A 158 67.33 -2.57 3.51
CA ILE A 158 68.42 -2.19 4.42
C ILE A 158 69.32 -3.40 4.71
N PHE A 159 68.75 -4.60 4.87
CA PHE A 159 69.49 -5.81 5.22
C PHE A 159 70.20 -6.50 4.03
N ASN A 160 69.79 -6.25 2.79
CA ASN A 160 70.43 -6.80 1.58
C ASN A 160 71.58 -5.94 1.02
N LYS A 161 72.08 -4.99 1.81
CA LYS A 161 73.27 -4.17 1.49
C LYS A 161 74.39 -4.52 2.44
#